data_AF-A0AAV3R5W6-F1
#
_entry.id   AF-A0AAV3R5W6-F1
#
_cell.length_a   1.000
_cell.length_b   1.000
_cell.length_c   1.000
_cell.angle_alpha   90.00
_cell.angle_beta   90.00
_cell.angle_gamma   90.00
#
_symmetry.space_group_name_H-M   'P 1'
#
loop_
_entity.id
_entity.type
_entity.pdbx_description
1 polymer ?
#
loop_
_entity_poly.entity_id
_entity_poly.type
_entity_poly.pdbx_seq_one_letter_code
_entity_poly.pdbx_strand_id
1 'polypeptide(L)'
;MENVEQLEDGHQSDDIGEATPVVLVSELAGLPEGVLNVVSGFGPTAGSSLCSHMKVDKPTFTGSTETGKLILELAARSNLKPVTPELSGKSPFIVCEDADIDQAVELAHSALFFNQGQCCCAGSLTYVHEKSVIEQGPQIDQGQFDKILKCIRSGVDSGATLETGGDRYGSAGYYINSTVFSNVKDDMMIAKEEISGANRSHYGLAAGVFTQNLDTANTLMRALRMSGHGREKGEYSLNNYLEVKAVTSLKNPAWL
;
A
#
# COMPACT_ATOMS: atom_id res chain seq x y z
N MET A 1 32.65 25.40 -16.08
CA MET A 1 31.83 26.39 -15.34
C MET A 1 31.15 27.36 -16.30
N GLU A 2 30.71 26.86 -17.44
CA GLU A 2 29.79 27.56 -18.35
C GLU A 2 28.74 26.50 -18.72
N ASN A 3 27.47 26.89 -18.80
CA ASN A 3 26.28 26.08 -19.14
C ASN A 3 25.42 25.57 -17.98
N VAL A 4 25.19 26.38 -16.94
CA VAL A 4 24.05 26.16 -16.00
C VAL A 4 22.94 27.20 -16.20
N GLU A 5 23.18 28.30 -16.92
CA GLU A 5 22.24 29.43 -17.04
C GLU A 5 21.36 29.44 -18.31
N GLN A 6 21.41 28.43 -19.19
CA GLN A 6 20.63 28.42 -20.45
C GLN A 6 19.34 27.58 -20.44
N LEU A 7 18.88 27.12 -19.28
CA LEU A 7 17.63 26.33 -19.16
C LEU A 7 16.41 27.14 -18.71
N GLU A 8 16.49 28.48 -18.64
CA GLU A 8 15.40 29.32 -18.14
C GLU A 8 14.47 29.92 -19.22
N ASP A 9 14.68 29.63 -20.51
CA ASP A 9 13.81 30.18 -21.55
C ASP A 9 12.61 29.26 -21.88
N GLY A 10 11.47 29.54 -21.22
CA GLY A 10 10.24 29.79 -21.98
C GLY A 10 9.11 28.75 -21.98
N HIS A 11 8.93 27.92 -20.95
CA HIS A 11 7.66 27.19 -20.74
C HIS A 11 7.14 27.44 -19.32
N GLN A 12 5.93 28.02 -19.22
CA GLN A 12 5.21 28.22 -17.96
C GLN A 12 5.09 26.89 -17.21
N SER A 13 5.83 26.78 -16.11
CA SER A 13 6.05 25.59 -15.32
C SER A 13 5.32 25.69 -13.98
N ASP A 14 4.02 25.41 -13.97
CA ASP A 14 3.25 25.46 -12.73
C ASP A 14 2.95 24.07 -12.11
N ASP A 15 3.57 22.97 -12.59
CA ASP A 15 3.31 21.63 -12.00
C ASP A 15 4.44 20.56 -12.16
N ILE A 16 5.71 20.95 -12.32
CA ILE A 16 6.84 20.01 -12.59
C ILE A 16 7.77 19.74 -11.38
N GLY A 17 7.32 20.01 -10.15
CA GLY A 17 8.21 20.20 -8.99
C GLY A 17 9.05 19.01 -8.49
N GLU A 18 8.68 17.76 -8.75
CA GLU A 18 9.33 16.61 -8.06
C GLU A 18 10.25 15.73 -8.93
N ALA A 19 10.09 15.73 -10.26
CA ALA A 19 10.85 14.82 -11.12
C ALA A 19 12.19 15.40 -11.65
N THR A 20 12.35 16.72 -11.58
CA THR A 20 13.52 17.47 -12.05
C THR A 20 14.85 17.00 -11.45
N PRO A 21 14.96 16.70 -10.15
CA PRO A 21 16.22 16.24 -9.57
C PRO A 21 16.69 14.88 -10.14
N VAL A 22 15.77 13.97 -10.46
CA VAL A 22 16.12 12.64 -11.00
C VAL A 22 16.65 12.74 -12.42
N VAL A 23 16.03 13.60 -13.25
CA VAL A 23 16.51 13.86 -14.61
C VAL A 23 17.91 14.45 -14.57
N LEU A 24 18.12 15.48 -13.75
CA LEU A 24 19.43 16.12 -13.60
C LEU A 24 20.52 15.14 -13.14
N VAL A 25 20.25 14.34 -12.11
CA VAL A 25 21.22 13.35 -11.61
C VAL A 25 21.52 12.28 -12.67
N SER A 26 20.54 11.91 -13.48
CA SER A 26 20.71 10.92 -14.55
C SER A 26 21.60 11.44 -15.69
N GLU A 27 21.44 12.71 -16.06
CA GLU A 27 22.33 13.38 -17.02
C GLU A 27 23.75 13.47 -16.48
N LEU A 28 23.91 13.88 -15.22
CA LEU A 28 25.22 13.93 -14.55
C LEU A 28 25.88 12.56 -14.44
N ALA A 29 25.09 11.49 -14.30
CA ALA A 29 25.56 10.11 -14.31
C ALA A 29 25.93 9.60 -15.72
N GLY A 30 25.67 10.38 -16.77
CA GLY A 30 26.02 10.05 -18.15
C GLY A 30 25.09 9.03 -18.81
N LEU A 31 23.81 8.98 -18.41
CA LEU A 31 22.83 8.13 -19.09
C LEU A 31 22.68 8.57 -20.57
N PRO A 32 22.72 7.64 -21.54
CA PRO A 32 22.50 7.99 -22.94
C PRO A 32 21.12 8.61 -23.19
N GLU A 33 21.04 9.46 -24.21
CA GLU A 33 19.79 10.08 -24.65
C GLU A 33 18.71 9.01 -24.95
N GLY A 34 17.50 9.26 -24.48
CA GLY A 34 16.35 8.37 -24.68
C GLY A 34 16.28 7.16 -23.75
N VAL A 35 17.28 6.92 -22.88
CA VAL A 35 17.24 5.83 -21.88
C VAL A 35 16.27 6.16 -20.75
N LEU A 36 16.31 7.39 -20.23
CA LEU A 36 15.33 7.90 -19.27
C LEU A 36 14.53 9.02 -19.92
N ASN A 37 13.20 8.86 -19.95
CA ASN A 37 12.28 9.88 -20.41
C ASN A 37 11.24 10.11 -19.31
N VAL A 38 11.11 11.35 -18.84
CA VAL A 38 10.10 11.73 -17.85
C VAL A 38 9.05 12.58 -18.54
N VAL A 39 7.79 12.14 -18.46
CA VAL A 39 6.65 12.84 -19.04
C VAL A 39 5.61 13.07 -17.96
N SER A 40 5.54 14.30 -17.47
CA SER A 40 4.53 14.72 -16.50
C SER A 40 3.19 14.96 -17.20
N GLY A 41 2.11 14.49 -16.59
CA GLY A 41 0.75 14.71 -17.09
C GLY A 41 -0.29 13.90 -16.32
N PHE A 42 -1.55 14.18 -16.60
CA PHE A 42 -2.66 13.50 -15.93
C PHE A 42 -2.74 12.02 -16.33
N GLY A 43 -3.17 11.18 -15.38
CA GLY A 43 -3.38 9.75 -15.60
C GLY A 43 -4.25 9.43 -16.82
N PRO A 44 -5.46 10.03 -16.98
CA PRO A 44 -6.34 9.75 -18.12
C PRO A 44 -5.76 10.11 -19.49
N THR A 45 -4.78 11.01 -19.56
CA THR A 45 -4.13 11.43 -20.81
C THR A 45 -2.76 10.78 -20.95
N ALA A 46 -1.73 11.33 -20.30
CA ALA A 46 -0.34 10.86 -20.43
C ALA A 46 -0.19 9.39 -19.99
N GLY A 47 -0.77 9.03 -18.85
CA GLY A 47 -0.70 7.66 -18.32
C GLY A 47 -1.41 6.62 -19.21
N SER A 48 -2.64 6.91 -19.64
CA SER A 48 -3.41 6.06 -20.55
C SER A 48 -2.71 5.89 -21.90
N SER A 49 -2.15 6.98 -22.46
CA SER A 49 -1.40 6.92 -23.71
C SER A 49 -0.18 6.02 -23.58
N LEU A 50 0.59 6.13 -22.50
CA LEU A 50 1.74 5.25 -22.25
C LEU A 50 1.31 3.77 -22.15
N CYS A 51 0.27 3.48 -21.36
CA CYS A 51 -0.16 2.11 -21.11
C CYS A 51 -0.79 1.43 -22.34
N SER A 52 -1.43 2.20 -23.22
CA SER A 52 -2.03 1.70 -24.47
C SER A 52 -1.08 1.72 -25.68
N HIS A 53 0.10 2.33 -25.56
CA HIS A 53 1.02 2.47 -26.69
C HIS A 53 1.52 1.11 -27.20
N MET A 54 1.51 0.92 -28.52
CA MET A 54 1.86 -0.37 -29.15
C MET A 54 3.35 -0.72 -29.07
N LYS A 55 4.22 0.27 -28.85
CA LYS A 55 5.68 0.09 -28.76
C LYS A 55 6.22 0.06 -27.33
N VAL A 56 5.34 0.10 -26.32
CA VAL A 56 5.77 -0.09 -24.94
C VAL A 56 5.74 -1.59 -24.65
N ASP A 57 6.87 -2.13 -24.21
CA ASP A 57 7.00 -3.57 -23.97
C ASP A 57 6.40 -3.97 -22.62
N LYS A 58 6.53 -3.12 -21.59
CA LYS A 58 6.04 -3.42 -20.25
C LYS A 58 5.84 -2.18 -19.37
N PRO A 59 4.60 -1.87 -18.95
CA PRO A 59 4.34 -0.91 -17.89
C PRO A 59 4.51 -1.55 -16.50
N THR A 60 5.03 -0.75 -15.57
CA THR A 60 4.98 -0.99 -14.12
C THR A 60 4.17 0.12 -13.51
N PHE A 61 3.21 -0.20 -12.63
CA PHE A 61 2.28 0.77 -12.07
C PHE A 61 2.17 0.61 -10.57
N THR A 62 2.22 1.74 -9.85
CA THR A 62 1.93 1.80 -8.42
C THR A 62 0.79 2.79 -8.18
N GLY A 63 -0.27 2.35 -7.50
CA GLY A 63 -1.40 3.23 -7.22
C GLY A 63 -2.66 2.51 -6.78
N SER A 64 -3.82 3.08 -7.13
CA SER A 64 -5.11 2.53 -6.72
C SER A 64 -5.45 1.24 -7.47
N THR A 65 -6.19 0.35 -6.82
CA THR A 65 -6.70 -0.90 -7.42
C THR A 65 -7.53 -0.66 -8.67
N GLU A 66 -8.38 0.37 -8.65
CA GLU A 66 -9.25 0.71 -9.78
C GLU A 66 -8.44 1.18 -10.99
N THR A 67 -7.40 2.01 -10.77
CA THR A 67 -6.47 2.40 -11.84
C THR A 67 -5.66 1.21 -12.35
N GLY A 68 -5.24 0.30 -11.46
CA GLY A 68 -4.55 -0.93 -11.83
C GLY A 68 -5.35 -1.81 -12.79
N LYS A 69 -6.66 -1.97 -12.53
CA LYS A 69 -7.60 -2.67 -13.43
C LYS A 69 -7.65 -2.01 -14.82
N LEU A 70 -7.77 -0.68 -14.86
CA LEU A 70 -7.77 0.07 -16.12
C LEU A 70 -6.48 -0.13 -16.92
N ILE A 71 -5.32 -0.13 -16.26
CA ILE A 71 -4.03 -0.34 -16.94
C ILE A 71 -3.94 -1.76 -17.54
N LEU A 72 -4.42 -2.77 -16.80
CA LEU A 72 -4.51 -4.13 -17.32
C LEU A 72 -5.44 -4.21 -18.55
N GLU A 73 -6.57 -3.51 -18.54
CA GLU A 73 -7.47 -3.42 -19.70
C GLU A 73 -6.79 -2.72 -20.90
N LEU A 74 -6.07 -1.62 -20.68
CA LEU A 74 -5.36 -0.90 -21.74
C LEU A 74 -4.24 -1.75 -22.36
N ALA A 75 -3.49 -2.49 -21.54
CA ALA A 75 -2.50 -3.45 -22.00
C ALA A 75 -3.16 -4.56 -22.83
N ALA A 76 -4.27 -5.12 -22.34
CA ALA A 76 -5.02 -6.18 -23.01
C ALA A 76 -5.58 -5.73 -24.37
N ARG A 77 -6.07 -4.49 -24.47
CA ARG A 77 -6.67 -3.94 -25.70
C ARG A 77 -5.65 -3.45 -26.73
N SER A 78 -4.37 -3.38 -26.37
CA SER A 78 -3.30 -2.90 -27.25
C SER A 78 -2.46 -4.06 -27.78
N ASN A 79 -1.31 -4.33 -27.18
CA ASN A 79 -0.34 -5.33 -27.64
C ASN A 79 -0.17 -6.50 -26.66
N LEU A 80 -1.08 -6.68 -25.70
CA LEU A 80 -1.03 -7.72 -24.67
C LEU A 80 0.25 -7.68 -23.82
N LYS A 81 0.86 -6.49 -23.67
CA LYS A 81 2.06 -6.29 -22.87
C LYS A 81 1.86 -6.77 -21.42
N PRO A 82 2.83 -7.46 -20.80
CA PRO A 82 2.77 -7.79 -19.38
C PRO A 82 2.72 -6.52 -18.53
N VAL A 83 2.06 -6.56 -17.39
CA VAL A 83 1.94 -5.45 -16.44
C VAL A 83 2.37 -5.90 -15.05
N THR A 84 3.16 -5.09 -14.35
CA THR A 84 3.44 -5.29 -12.91
C THR A 84 2.68 -4.23 -12.11
N PRO A 85 1.55 -4.58 -11.46
CA PRO A 85 0.81 -3.67 -10.61
C PRO A 85 1.14 -3.84 -9.12
N GLU A 86 1.52 -2.73 -8.47
CA GLU A 86 1.61 -2.60 -7.01
C GLU A 86 0.43 -1.74 -6.53
N LEU A 87 -0.55 -2.39 -5.89
CA LEU A 87 -1.85 -1.79 -5.63
C LEU A 87 -2.05 -1.49 -4.14
N SER A 88 -3.12 -0.77 -3.83
CA SER A 88 -3.48 -0.41 -2.46
C SER A 88 -3.52 -1.64 -1.53
N GLY A 89 -3.19 -1.40 -0.26
CA GLY A 89 -3.22 -2.41 0.79
C GLY A 89 -4.23 -2.07 1.87
N LYS A 90 -4.47 -3.06 2.73
CA LYS A 90 -5.25 -2.91 3.96
C LYS A 90 -4.61 -3.83 5.00
N SER A 91 -3.44 -3.41 5.47
CA SER A 91 -2.51 -4.30 6.17
C SER A 91 -2.97 -4.56 7.61
N PRO A 92 -3.14 -5.83 8.02
CA PRO A 92 -3.41 -6.17 9.40
C PRO A 92 -2.19 -5.92 10.30
N PHE A 93 -2.46 -5.47 11.52
CA PHE A 93 -1.51 -5.31 12.62
C PHE A 93 -2.03 -6.13 13.81
N ILE A 94 -1.41 -7.25 14.13
CA ILE A 94 -1.92 -8.23 15.11
C ILE A 94 -1.08 -8.16 16.38
N VAL A 95 -1.71 -7.88 17.52
CA VAL A 95 -1.10 -7.86 18.86
C VAL A 95 -1.60 -9.08 19.64
N CYS A 96 -0.70 -10.01 19.94
CA CYS A 96 -1.00 -11.24 20.67
C CYS A 96 -1.01 -11.02 22.19
N GLU A 97 -1.53 -12.00 22.94
CA GLU A 97 -1.65 -11.94 24.41
C GLU A 97 -0.31 -11.69 25.13
N ASP A 98 0.78 -12.19 24.56
CA ASP A 98 2.13 -12.10 25.12
C ASP A 98 2.94 -10.90 24.60
N ALA A 99 2.30 -9.98 23.88
CA ALA A 99 2.95 -8.78 23.38
C ALA A 99 3.28 -7.81 24.53
N ASP A 100 4.41 -7.12 24.40
CA ASP A 100 4.68 -5.92 25.20
C ASP A 100 3.74 -4.81 24.72
N ILE A 101 2.82 -4.38 25.59
CA ILE A 101 1.73 -3.47 25.22
C ILE A 101 2.25 -2.06 24.94
N ASP A 102 3.23 -1.57 25.70
CA ASP A 102 3.78 -0.24 25.49
C ASP A 102 4.47 -0.16 24.12
N GLN A 103 5.24 -1.19 23.78
CA GLN A 103 5.84 -1.30 22.45
C GLN A 103 4.79 -1.48 21.34
N ALA A 104 3.76 -2.31 21.58
CA ALA A 104 2.71 -2.57 20.59
C ALA A 104 1.92 -1.29 20.26
N VAL A 105 1.64 -0.44 21.24
CA VAL A 105 0.95 0.84 21.05
C VAL A 105 1.79 1.80 20.20
N GLU A 106 3.06 1.99 20.56
CA GLU A 106 3.96 2.87 19.79
C GLU A 106 4.12 2.40 18.33
N LEU A 107 4.24 1.09 18.13
CA LEU A 107 4.38 0.50 16.80
C LEU A 107 3.08 0.56 16.01
N ALA A 108 1.91 0.39 16.65
CA ALA A 108 0.61 0.56 15.99
C ALA A 108 0.41 2.01 15.55
N HIS A 109 0.76 2.97 16.41
CA HIS A 109 0.72 4.39 16.08
C HIS A 109 1.61 4.70 14.87
N SER A 110 2.88 4.27 14.89
CA SER A 110 3.77 4.47 13.76
C SER A 110 3.27 3.76 12.49
N ALA A 111 2.78 2.52 12.61
CA ALA A 111 2.34 1.73 11.46
C ALA A 111 1.14 2.37 10.74
N LEU A 112 0.25 3.06 11.47
CA LEU A 112 -0.92 3.72 10.90
C LEU A 112 -0.62 5.17 10.48
N PHE A 113 0.07 5.95 11.29
CA PHE A 113 0.19 7.40 11.11
C PHE A 113 1.48 7.86 10.43
N PHE A 114 2.42 6.95 10.17
CA PHE A 114 3.58 7.27 9.33
C PHE A 114 3.12 7.87 7.99
N ASN A 115 3.76 8.98 7.59
CA ASN A 115 3.39 9.75 6.41
C ASN A 115 1.89 10.13 6.35
N GLN A 116 1.31 10.46 7.51
CA GLN A 116 -0.12 10.77 7.67
C GLN A 116 -1.04 9.64 7.16
N GLY A 117 -0.56 8.38 7.21
CA GLY A 117 -1.28 7.21 6.70
C GLY A 117 -1.29 7.08 5.18
N GLN A 118 -0.60 7.95 4.45
CA GLN A 118 -0.39 7.84 3.01
C GLN A 118 0.71 6.82 2.70
N CYS A 119 0.47 5.58 3.11
CA CYS A 119 1.39 4.46 2.95
C CYS A 119 0.59 3.23 2.56
N CYS A 120 0.93 2.60 1.44
CA CYS A 120 0.21 1.43 0.93
C CYS A 120 0.22 0.25 1.91
N CYS A 121 1.27 0.14 2.73
CA CYS A 121 1.40 -0.91 3.73
C CYS A 121 0.97 -0.50 5.15
N ALA A 122 0.32 0.66 5.34
CA ALA A 122 -0.10 1.14 6.65
C ALA A 122 -0.91 0.10 7.44
N GLY A 123 -0.59 -0.04 8.74
CA GLY A 123 -1.23 -0.94 9.72
C GLY A 123 -2.65 -0.51 10.11
N SER A 124 -3.48 -0.23 9.12
CA SER A 124 -4.81 0.38 9.26
C SER A 124 -5.90 -0.53 9.80
N LEU A 125 -5.53 -1.74 10.18
CA LEU A 125 -6.42 -2.80 10.61
C LEU A 125 -5.78 -3.50 11.81
N THR A 126 -6.00 -2.94 13.01
CA THR A 126 -5.34 -3.41 14.24
C THR A 126 -6.24 -4.41 14.98
N TYR A 127 -5.70 -5.60 15.23
CA TYR A 127 -6.29 -6.64 16.05
C TYR A 127 -5.51 -6.76 17.35
N VAL A 128 -6.21 -6.74 18.49
CA VAL A 128 -5.59 -6.86 19.80
C VAL A 128 -6.24 -8.00 20.53
N HIS A 129 -5.43 -8.90 21.07
CA HIS A 129 -5.93 -10.00 21.88
C HIS A 129 -6.69 -9.47 23.09
N GLU A 130 -7.89 -10.01 23.32
CA GLU A 130 -8.94 -9.50 24.24
C GLU A 130 -8.48 -9.16 25.68
N LYS A 131 -7.40 -9.78 26.15
CA LYS A 131 -6.86 -9.56 27.50
C LYS A 131 -5.98 -8.31 27.63
N SER A 132 -5.73 -7.57 26.55
CA SER A 132 -4.82 -6.42 26.53
C SER A 132 -5.58 -5.10 26.73
N VAL A 133 -5.19 -4.26 27.69
CA VAL A 133 -5.82 -2.95 27.98
C VAL A 133 -4.97 -1.83 27.34
N ILE A 134 -5.58 -0.90 26.60
CA ILE A 134 -4.91 0.22 25.90
C ILE A 134 -5.46 1.58 26.38
N GLU A 135 -4.59 2.60 26.55
CA GLU A 135 -4.97 4.01 26.79
C GLU A 135 -4.85 4.86 25.49
N GLN A 136 -5.74 5.86 25.29
CA GLN A 136 -5.92 6.54 23.99
C GLN A 136 -5.94 8.09 24.08
N GLY A 137 -5.26 8.78 23.14
CA GLY A 137 -5.28 10.25 22.96
C GLY A 137 -6.39 10.80 22.04
N PRO A 138 -6.40 12.12 21.73
CA PRO A 138 -7.46 12.76 20.95
C PRO A 138 -7.30 12.52 19.43
N GLN A 139 -8.40 12.66 18.69
CA GLN A 139 -8.39 12.69 17.23
C GLN A 139 -7.79 14.01 16.70
N ILE A 140 -7.29 13.98 15.46
CA ILE A 140 -6.55 15.10 14.86
C ILE A 140 -7.41 16.35 14.61
N ASP A 141 -8.67 16.16 14.22
CA ASP A 141 -9.63 17.23 13.95
C ASP A 141 -11.09 16.77 14.10
N GLN A 142 -12.02 17.73 13.95
CA GLN A 142 -13.46 17.48 13.99
C GLN A 142 -13.94 16.53 12.89
N GLY A 143 -13.33 16.57 11.70
CA GLY A 143 -13.74 15.73 10.57
C GLY A 143 -13.47 14.25 10.82
N GLN A 144 -12.30 13.92 11.36
CA GLN A 144 -11.97 12.56 11.81
C GLN A 144 -12.83 12.13 13.01
N PHE A 145 -13.02 13.02 13.98
CA PHE A 145 -13.90 12.77 15.12
C PHE A 145 -15.32 12.38 14.70
N ASP A 146 -15.93 13.15 13.80
CA ASP A 146 -17.28 12.90 13.29
C ASP A 146 -17.35 11.62 12.46
N LYS A 147 -16.31 11.34 11.67
CA LYS A 147 -16.21 10.12 10.87
C LYS A 147 -16.14 8.88 11.75
N ILE A 148 -15.35 8.91 12.82
CA ILE A 148 -15.21 7.79 13.76
C ILE A 148 -16.50 7.59 14.55
N LEU A 149 -17.13 8.64 15.07
CA LEU A 149 -18.44 8.55 15.72
C LEU A 149 -19.52 8.01 14.77
N LYS A 150 -19.49 8.40 13.49
CA LYS A 150 -20.38 7.84 12.47
C LYS A 150 -20.14 6.34 12.25
N CYS A 151 -18.88 5.90 12.26
CA CYS A 151 -18.52 4.49 12.17
C CYS A 151 -19.03 3.69 13.37
N ILE A 152 -18.83 4.22 14.59
CA ILE A 152 -19.33 3.61 15.83
C ILE A 152 -20.84 3.48 15.79
N ARG A 153 -21.57 4.56 15.45
CA ARG A 153 -23.03 4.51 15.30
C ARG A 153 -23.46 3.46 14.29
N SER A 154 -22.78 3.38 13.14
CA SER A 154 -23.05 2.33 12.16
C SER A 154 -22.89 0.92 12.73
N GLY A 155 -21.96 0.70 13.66
CA GLY A 155 -21.81 -0.57 14.38
C GLY A 155 -23.03 -0.91 15.23
N VAL A 156 -23.47 0.04 16.06
CA VAL A 156 -24.70 -0.08 16.88
C VAL A 156 -25.92 -0.31 15.98
N ASP A 157 -26.10 0.51 14.95
CA ASP A 157 -27.24 0.47 14.04
C ASP A 157 -27.31 -0.85 13.25
N SER A 158 -26.16 -1.47 13.00
CA SER A 158 -26.08 -2.78 12.33
C SER A 158 -26.33 -3.96 13.29
N GLY A 159 -26.53 -3.70 14.59
CA GLY A 159 -26.83 -4.71 15.60
C GLY A 159 -25.62 -5.30 16.31
N ALA A 160 -24.45 -4.68 16.23
CA ALA A 160 -23.32 -5.03 17.07
C ALA A 160 -23.57 -4.60 18.52
N THR A 161 -23.07 -5.37 19.49
CA THR A 161 -23.17 -5.04 20.91
C THR A 161 -22.02 -4.13 21.29
N LEU A 162 -22.30 -2.91 21.70
CA LEU A 162 -21.29 -2.00 22.22
C LEU A 162 -20.97 -2.39 23.67
N GLU A 163 -19.82 -3.02 23.90
CA GLU A 163 -19.40 -3.51 25.23
C GLU A 163 -18.86 -2.37 26.10
N THR A 164 -18.14 -1.43 25.48
CA THR A 164 -17.61 -0.25 26.16
C THR A 164 -17.30 0.87 25.18
N GLY A 165 -17.23 2.09 25.71
CA GLY A 165 -16.91 3.30 24.97
C GLY A 165 -17.99 3.74 23.99
N GLY A 166 -17.58 4.13 22.79
CA GLY A 166 -18.49 4.54 21.72
C GLY A 166 -18.90 6.02 21.73
N ASP A 167 -18.60 6.72 22.82
CA ASP A 167 -18.97 8.11 23.03
C ASP A 167 -17.76 9.03 23.16
N ARG A 168 -18.02 10.34 23.08
CA ARG A 168 -17.03 11.36 23.38
C ARG A 168 -16.54 11.24 24.82
N TYR A 169 -15.23 11.34 25.02
CA TYR A 169 -14.62 11.50 26.34
C TYR A 169 -14.41 12.99 26.65
N GLY A 170 -14.99 13.46 27.75
CA GLY A 170 -14.86 14.85 28.20
C GLY A 170 -15.52 15.91 27.30
N SER A 171 -15.31 17.19 27.64
CA SER A 171 -15.95 18.33 26.96
C SER A 171 -15.02 19.07 25.98
N ALA A 172 -13.70 18.94 26.11
CA ALA A 172 -12.71 19.64 25.29
C ALA A 172 -11.83 18.64 24.50
N GLY A 173 -11.29 19.08 23.35
CA GLY A 173 -10.52 18.22 22.44
C GLY A 173 -11.39 17.24 21.64
N TYR A 174 -10.77 16.27 20.97
CA TYR A 174 -11.47 15.29 20.13
C TYR A 174 -11.29 13.87 20.67
N TYR A 175 -11.54 13.66 21.96
CA TYR A 175 -11.37 12.36 22.59
C TYR A 175 -12.63 11.51 22.42
N ILE A 176 -12.45 10.24 22.06
CA ILE A 176 -13.50 9.23 21.97
C ILE A 176 -13.10 8.12 22.94
N ASN A 177 -14.03 7.66 23.78
CA ASN A 177 -13.80 6.51 24.63
C ASN A 177 -13.42 5.30 23.77
N SER A 178 -12.42 4.53 24.21
CA SER A 178 -12.02 3.30 23.53
C SER A 178 -13.24 2.41 23.33
N THR A 179 -13.57 2.18 22.06
CA THR A 179 -14.83 1.56 21.67
C THR A 179 -14.57 0.09 21.37
N VAL A 180 -15.23 -0.80 22.10
CA VAL A 180 -15.19 -2.24 21.83
C VAL A 180 -16.59 -2.71 21.48
N PHE A 181 -16.72 -3.38 20.35
CA PHE A 181 -17.94 -4.06 19.94
C PHE A 181 -17.78 -5.57 20.04
N SER A 182 -18.80 -6.27 20.56
CA SER A 182 -18.97 -7.72 20.47
C SER A 182 -20.19 -8.05 19.59
N ASN A 183 -20.43 -9.35 19.32
CA ASN A 183 -21.51 -9.84 18.46
C ASN A 183 -21.56 -9.19 17.06
N VAL A 184 -20.40 -8.77 16.57
CA VAL A 184 -20.28 -8.10 15.29
C VAL A 184 -20.36 -9.16 14.18
N LYS A 185 -21.27 -8.95 13.22
CA LYS A 185 -21.44 -9.88 12.08
C LYS A 185 -20.56 -9.45 10.91
N ASP A 186 -20.09 -10.44 10.16
CA ASP A 186 -19.14 -10.27 9.05
C ASP A 186 -19.57 -9.27 7.96
N ASP A 187 -20.87 -9.02 7.80
CA ASP A 187 -21.44 -8.09 6.82
C ASP A 187 -21.50 -6.63 7.31
N MET A 188 -21.31 -6.41 8.61
CA MET A 188 -21.34 -5.09 9.22
C MET A 188 -20.15 -4.24 8.77
N MET A 189 -20.38 -2.94 8.54
CA MET A 189 -19.35 -1.99 8.12
C MET A 189 -18.11 -2.00 9.03
N ILE A 190 -18.30 -2.26 10.33
CA ILE A 190 -17.24 -2.33 11.33
C ILE A 190 -16.53 -3.70 11.41
N ALA A 191 -17.16 -4.80 10.96
CA ALA A 191 -16.62 -6.19 11.04
C ALA A 191 -16.30 -6.82 9.69
N LYS A 192 -16.37 -6.08 8.59
CA LYS A 192 -15.71 -6.48 7.35
C LYS A 192 -14.21 -6.73 7.50
N GLU A 193 -13.66 -6.56 8.71
CA GLU A 193 -12.33 -7.00 9.07
C GLU A 193 -12.29 -7.65 10.48
N GLU A 194 -12.46 -8.98 10.65
CA GLU A 194 -11.92 -9.68 11.85
C GLU A 194 -11.40 -11.13 11.70
N ILE A 195 -10.12 -11.32 12.06
CA ILE A 195 -9.25 -12.50 12.37
C ILE A 195 -9.29 -13.77 11.47
N SER A 196 -10.43 -14.15 10.89
CA SER A 196 -10.44 -14.63 9.49
C SER A 196 -10.26 -13.44 8.51
N GLY A 197 -10.58 -12.24 9.00
CA GLY A 197 -10.53 -10.89 8.48
C GLY A 197 -9.20 -10.41 7.92
N ALA A 198 -8.09 -10.75 8.59
CA ALA A 198 -6.75 -10.44 8.08
C ALA A 198 -6.55 -10.97 6.64
N ASN A 199 -7.19 -12.11 6.33
CA ASN A 199 -7.20 -12.74 5.00
C ASN A 199 -8.52 -12.55 4.22
N ARG A 200 -9.57 -11.95 4.80
CA ARG A 200 -10.85 -11.67 4.10
C ARG A 200 -10.85 -10.33 3.38
N SER A 201 -9.81 -9.52 3.57
CA SER A 201 -9.56 -8.40 2.69
C SER A 201 -9.31 -8.90 1.27
N HIS A 202 -9.80 -8.17 0.27
CA HIS A 202 -9.37 -8.36 -1.11
C HIS A 202 -7.89 -7.93 -1.32
N TYR A 203 -7.28 -7.32 -0.29
CA TYR A 203 -5.90 -6.86 -0.23
C TYR A 203 -5.01 -7.78 0.61
N GLY A 204 -3.70 -7.53 0.56
CA GLY A 204 -2.68 -8.41 1.15
C GLY A 204 -1.27 -7.92 0.86
N LEU A 205 -1.03 -6.62 0.97
CA LEU A 205 0.29 -6.08 0.64
C LEU A 205 1.32 -6.38 1.73
N ALA A 206 0.94 -6.16 2.99
CA ALA A 206 1.79 -6.38 4.15
C ALA A 206 0.96 -6.80 5.36
N ALA A 207 1.62 -7.31 6.40
CA ALA A 207 1.03 -7.59 7.70
C ALA A 207 2.09 -7.48 8.80
N GLY A 208 1.67 -7.14 10.02
CA GLY A 208 2.49 -7.16 11.23
C GLY A 208 1.91 -8.10 12.28
N VAL A 209 2.79 -8.85 12.97
CA VAL A 209 2.44 -9.74 14.08
C VAL A 209 3.37 -9.45 15.26
N PHE A 210 2.80 -9.16 16.43
CA PHE A 210 3.49 -8.81 17.66
C PHE A 210 3.22 -9.86 18.72
N THR A 211 4.23 -10.67 19.02
CA THR A 211 4.20 -11.78 19.97
C THR A 211 5.62 -12.05 20.44
N GLN A 212 5.79 -12.56 21.65
CA GLN A 212 7.07 -13.06 22.16
C GLN A 212 7.25 -14.56 21.86
N ASN A 213 6.19 -15.24 21.41
CA ASN A 213 6.18 -16.65 21.09
C ASN A 213 6.54 -16.91 19.61
N LEU A 214 7.66 -17.59 19.39
CA LEU A 214 8.17 -17.92 18.06
C LEU A 214 7.23 -18.82 17.26
N ASP A 215 6.55 -19.77 17.89
CA ASP A 215 5.61 -20.67 17.21
C ASP A 215 4.37 -19.93 16.76
N THR A 216 3.86 -19.00 17.58
CA THR A 216 2.77 -18.09 17.22
C THR A 216 3.18 -17.22 16.03
N ALA A 217 4.37 -16.62 16.08
CA ALA A 217 4.90 -15.82 14.97
C ALA A 217 4.98 -16.63 13.67
N ASN A 218 5.61 -17.81 13.71
CA ASN A 218 5.75 -18.67 12.54
C ASN A 218 4.40 -19.13 11.97
N THR A 219 3.46 -19.47 12.85
CA THR A 219 2.12 -19.93 12.46
C THR A 219 1.36 -18.81 11.77
N LEU A 220 1.31 -17.62 12.38
CA LEU A 220 0.58 -16.47 11.83
C LEU A 220 1.23 -15.96 10.54
N MET A 221 2.55 -15.79 10.50
CA MET A 221 3.25 -15.30 9.30
C MET A 221 3.09 -16.23 8.10
N ARG A 222 2.96 -17.55 8.31
CA ARG A 222 2.68 -18.50 7.23
C ARG A 222 1.22 -18.54 6.82
N ALA A 223 0.30 -18.20 7.73
CA ALA A 223 -1.13 -18.22 7.48
C ALA A 223 -1.63 -16.95 6.78
N LEU A 224 -0.95 -15.81 6.95
CA LEU A 224 -1.32 -14.53 6.35
C LEU A 224 -1.08 -14.56 4.83
N ARG A 225 -2.13 -14.22 4.07
CA ARG A 225 -2.11 -14.18 2.61
C ARG A 225 -1.63 -12.83 2.15
N MET A 226 -0.58 -12.85 1.33
CA MET A 226 -0.17 -11.67 0.58
C MET A 226 -0.80 -11.71 -0.82
N SER A 227 -1.40 -10.60 -1.26
CA SER A 227 -2.00 -10.44 -2.59
C SER A 227 -1.29 -9.34 -3.37
N GLY A 228 -1.19 -9.56 -4.69
CA GLY A 228 -0.37 -8.78 -5.61
C GLY A 228 0.40 -9.70 -6.55
N HIS A 229 0.65 -9.25 -7.79
CA HIS A 229 1.41 -9.98 -8.79
C HIS A 229 2.60 -9.14 -9.25
N GLY A 230 3.80 -9.75 -9.26
CA GLY A 230 5.07 -9.04 -9.42
C GLY A 230 5.73 -8.72 -8.08
N ARG A 231 6.98 -8.28 -8.15
CA ARG A 231 7.79 -7.88 -7.00
C ARG A 231 8.63 -6.67 -7.37
N GLU A 232 8.69 -5.70 -6.47
CA GLU A 232 9.64 -4.59 -6.54
C GLU A 232 10.71 -4.72 -5.46
N LYS A 233 11.92 -4.20 -5.76
CA LYS A 233 13.16 -4.40 -5.01
C LYS A 233 13.70 -5.85 -5.03
N GLY A 234 14.92 -6.01 -4.54
CA GLY A 234 15.63 -7.29 -4.50
C GLY A 234 15.96 -7.84 -5.89
N GLU A 235 16.48 -9.06 -5.95
CA GLU A 235 16.81 -9.70 -7.24
C GLU A 235 15.56 -10.03 -8.07
N TYR A 236 14.42 -10.28 -7.41
CA TYR A 236 13.19 -10.67 -8.08
C TYR A 236 12.60 -9.56 -8.95
N SER A 237 12.87 -8.28 -8.65
CA SER A 237 12.40 -7.17 -9.49
C SER A 237 13.10 -7.12 -10.84
N LEU A 238 14.33 -7.64 -10.95
CA LEU A 238 15.04 -7.71 -12.23
C LEU A 238 14.30 -8.59 -13.25
N ASN A 239 13.62 -9.64 -12.79
CA ASN A 239 12.82 -10.51 -13.64
C ASN A 239 11.64 -9.77 -14.30
N ASN A 240 11.22 -8.61 -13.77
CA ASN A 240 10.21 -7.80 -14.43
C ASN A 240 10.75 -7.18 -15.73
N TYR A 241 12.05 -6.93 -15.85
CA TYR A 241 12.64 -6.17 -16.96
C TYR A 241 13.54 -7.00 -17.88
N LEU A 242 13.48 -8.33 -17.75
CA LEU A 242 14.27 -9.27 -18.53
C LEU A 242 13.36 -10.24 -19.28
N GLU A 243 13.77 -10.63 -20.48
CA GLU A 243 13.18 -11.74 -21.22
C GLU A 243 14.11 -12.94 -21.23
N VAL A 244 13.59 -14.12 -20.90
CA VAL A 244 14.35 -15.36 -20.97
C VAL A 244 14.30 -15.91 -22.38
N LYS A 245 15.46 -15.91 -23.06
CA LYS A 245 15.62 -16.49 -24.39
C LYS A 245 16.44 -17.77 -24.31
N ALA A 246 15.77 -18.91 -24.45
CA ALA A 246 16.45 -20.20 -24.54
C ALA A 246 17.10 -20.37 -25.93
N VAL A 247 18.40 -20.65 -25.95
CA VAL A 247 19.18 -20.88 -27.18
C VAL A 247 19.90 -22.22 -27.05
N THR A 248 19.83 -23.04 -28.09
CA THR A 248 20.56 -24.30 -28.17
C THR A 248 21.40 -24.35 -29.43
N SER A 249 22.62 -24.89 -29.34
CA SER A 249 23.49 -25.14 -30.47
C SER A 249 24.39 -26.33 -30.19
N LEU A 250 24.42 -27.30 -31.11
CA LEU A 250 25.33 -28.43 -31.05
C LEU A 250 26.03 -28.56 -32.40
N LYS A 251 27.37 -28.62 -32.39
CA LYS A 251 28.19 -28.95 -33.55
C LYS A 251 29.07 -30.15 -33.19
N ASN A 252 28.83 -31.28 -33.86
CA ASN A 252 29.52 -32.55 -33.66
C ASN A 252 29.62 -33.00 -32.18
N PRO A 253 28.51 -33.04 -31.42
CA PRO A 253 28.59 -33.48 -30.03
C PRO A 253 28.94 -34.97 -29.98
N ALA A 254 29.97 -35.30 -29.19
CA ALA A 254 30.35 -36.69 -28.95
C ALA A 254 29.43 -37.41 -27.94
N TRP A 255 28.62 -36.67 -27.17
CA TRP A 255 27.60 -37.16 -26.24
C TRP A 255 26.63 -36.01 -25.83
N LEU A 256 25.49 -36.36 -25.23
CA LEU A 256 24.48 -35.47 -24.61
C LEU A 256 24.03 -36.02 -23.27
#